data_AF-A0AAV5V019-F1
#
_entry.id   AF-A0AAV5V019-F1
#
_cell.length_a   1.000
_cell.length_b   1.000
_cell.length_c   1.000
_cell.angle_alpha   90.00
_cell.angle_beta   90.00
_cell.angle_gamma   90.00
#
_symmetry.space_group_name_H-M   'P 1'
#
loop_
_entity.id
_entity.type
_entity.pdbx_description
1 polymer ?
#
loop_
_entity_poly.entity_id
_entity_poly.type
_entity_poly.pdbx_seq_one_letter_code
_entity_poly.pdbx_strand_id
1 'polypeptide(L)'
;QLIYIIAAVDSSTFINGGVQYFKDNGGIIAATDADPVNYNLNELATPGYLNVVFDGHNDLQMLCDANCYCPGGFYPYSTDDEMRNTADRGCFQTTYKTAAYELAKDQCEEIGSIVSTVHDDGMENHLNAFLSEQVGPKKPHWIGYEYNGEEWEWIDSSTSPYTKWGSDEPNLKTGRCAYSQQTTGFNTAWFAGDCSSDKYFICELAPCSISKYCD
;
A
#
# COMPACT_ATOMS: atom_id res chain seq x y z
N GLN A 1 14.48 8.84 5.15
CA GLN A 1 15.17 7.56 4.89
C GLN A 1 16.50 7.88 4.23
N LEU A 2 17.57 7.14 4.52
CA LEU A 2 18.89 7.35 3.93
C LEU A 2 19.24 6.09 3.13
N ILE A 3 19.70 6.24 1.89
CA ILE A 3 20.05 5.12 1.01
C ILE A 3 21.56 5.16 0.78
N TYR A 4 22.25 4.07 1.10
CA TYR A 4 23.67 3.91 0.80
C TYR A 4 23.86 2.93 -0.34
N ILE A 5 24.57 3.37 -1.38
CA ILE A 5 25.04 2.52 -2.48
C ILE A 5 26.48 2.17 -2.21
N ILE A 6 26.78 0.88 -2.13
CA ILE A 6 28.15 0.38 -1.98
C ILE A 6 28.50 -0.38 -3.24
N ALA A 7 29.44 0.17 -4.01
CA ALA A 7 30.10 -0.49 -5.13
C ALA A 7 31.56 -0.75 -4.72
N ALA A 8 31.96 -2.02 -4.70
CA ALA A 8 33.33 -2.50 -4.47
C ALA A 8 34.00 -2.04 -3.15
N VAL A 9 33.60 -2.64 -2.01
CA VAL A 9 34.34 -2.46 -0.75
C VAL A 9 34.45 -3.79 0.00
N ASP A 10 35.63 -4.06 0.57
CA ASP A 10 35.89 -5.19 1.46
C ASP A 10 34.89 -5.20 2.62
N SER A 11 33.94 -6.13 2.58
CA SER A 11 32.86 -6.23 3.56
C SER A 11 33.37 -6.48 4.98
N SER A 12 34.61 -6.96 5.15
CA SER A 12 35.24 -7.18 6.46
C SER A 12 35.44 -5.90 7.29
N THR A 13 35.37 -4.72 6.66
CA THR A 13 35.51 -3.42 7.34
C THR A 13 34.21 -2.86 7.92
N PHE A 14 33.05 -3.35 7.48
CA PHE A 14 31.72 -2.84 7.89
C PHE A 14 30.97 -3.75 8.86
N ILE A 15 31.50 -4.94 9.18
CA ILE A 15 30.88 -5.89 10.12
C ILE A 15 31.07 -5.41 11.57
N ASN A 16 30.35 -4.35 11.93
CA ASN A 16 30.13 -3.91 13.31
C ASN A 16 28.63 -3.60 13.48
N GLY A 17 28.14 -3.57 14.72
CA GLY A 17 26.71 -3.42 15.05
C GLY A 17 25.99 -2.18 14.45
N GLY A 18 26.73 -1.24 13.86
CA GLY A 18 26.17 -0.08 13.16
C GLY A 18 25.35 -0.40 11.92
N VAL A 19 25.72 -1.44 11.14
CA VAL A 19 24.95 -1.85 9.95
C VAL A 19 23.58 -2.39 10.36
N GLN A 20 23.56 -3.29 11.35
CA GLN A 20 22.31 -3.84 11.85
C GLN A 20 21.46 -2.73 12.50
N TYR A 21 22.07 -1.87 13.31
CA TYR A 21 21.38 -0.72 13.90
C TYR A 21 20.77 0.20 12.83
N PHE A 22 21.46 0.47 11.73
CA PHE A 22 20.93 1.28 10.63
C PHE A 22 19.70 0.62 9.98
N LYS A 23 19.78 -0.68 9.70
CA LYS A 23 18.65 -1.48 9.16
C LYS A 23 17.47 -1.51 10.12
N ASP A 24 17.72 -1.75 11.41
CA ASP A 24 16.70 -1.80 12.47
C ASP A 24 15.97 -0.47 12.66
N ASN A 25 16.58 0.65 12.23
CA ASN A 25 16.00 1.99 12.25
C ASN A 25 15.44 2.43 10.88
N GLY A 26 15.16 1.48 9.97
CA GLY A 26 14.51 1.74 8.68
C GLY A 26 15.44 2.19 7.56
N GLY A 27 16.75 2.12 7.76
CA GLY A 27 17.74 2.37 6.71
C GLY A 27 17.79 1.24 5.69
N ILE A 28 17.89 1.59 4.40
CA ILE A 28 18.05 0.63 3.31
C ILE A 28 19.48 0.70 2.79
N ILE A 29 20.16 -0.45 2.73
CA ILE A 29 21.48 -0.59 2.13
C ILE A 29 21.29 -1.34 0.81
N ALA A 30 21.46 -0.61 -0.29
CA ALA A 30 21.45 -1.15 -1.65
C ALA A 30 22.89 -1.46 -2.06
N ALA A 31 23.21 -2.74 -2.25
CA ALA A 31 24.55 -3.16 -2.61
C ALA A 31 24.58 -3.65 -4.05
N THR A 32 25.57 -3.20 -4.81
CA THR A 32 25.82 -3.68 -6.17
C THR A 32 27.27 -4.09 -6.33
N ASP A 33 27.52 -5.25 -6.94
CA ASP A 33 28.89 -5.70 -7.18
C ASP A 33 29.36 -5.27 -8.57
N ALA A 34 30.35 -4.38 -8.60
CA ALA A 34 30.98 -3.90 -9.83
C ALA A 34 32.28 -4.66 -10.16
N ASP A 35 32.76 -5.55 -9.29
CA ASP A 35 34.01 -6.28 -9.46
C ASP A 35 33.85 -7.74 -8.97
N PRO A 36 34.06 -8.79 -9.81
CA PRO A 36 33.80 -10.20 -9.47
C PRO A 36 34.64 -10.79 -8.31
N VAL A 37 35.37 -9.97 -7.56
CA VAL A 37 36.05 -10.36 -6.33
C VAL A 37 34.98 -10.55 -5.25
N ASN A 38 34.86 -11.81 -4.82
CA ASN A 38 33.80 -12.39 -4.00
C ASN A 38 33.67 -11.76 -2.58
N TYR A 39 33.21 -10.52 -2.49
CA TYR A 39 32.89 -9.87 -1.22
C TYR A 39 31.50 -10.35 -0.75
N ASN A 40 31.37 -10.76 0.51
CA ASN A 40 30.08 -11.19 1.06
C ASN A 40 29.18 -9.95 1.30
N LEU A 41 28.50 -9.50 0.26
CA LEU A 41 27.55 -8.37 0.30
C LEU A 41 26.16 -8.79 0.82
N ASN A 42 25.87 -10.09 0.91
CA ASN A 42 24.58 -10.60 1.40
C ASN A 42 24.28 -10.15 2.84
N GLU A 43 25.30 -10.12 3.71
CA GLU A 43 25.13 -9.69 5.10
C GLU A 43 24.99 -8.16 5.23
N LEU A 44 25.50 -7.42 4.24
CA LEU A 44 25.51 -5.97 4.22
C LEU A 44 24.24 -5.39 3.60
N ALA A 45 23.77 -5.95 2.48
CA ALA A 45 22.56 -5.51 1.81
C ALA A 45 21.32 -5.70 2.70
N THR A 46 20.35 -4.80 2.57
CA THR A 46 19.00 -5.06 3.08
C THR A 46 18.39 -6.20 2.25
N PRO A 47 17.62 -7.15 2.84
CA PRO A 47 16.95 -8.20 2.07
C PRO A 47 16.18 -7.61 0.87
N GLY A 48 16.36 -8.18 -0.32
CA GLY A 48 15.82 -7.67 -1.57
C GLY A 48 16.70 -6.63 -2.28
N TYR A 49 17.63 -5.96 -1.60
CA TYR A 49 18.44 -4.86 -2.14
C TYR A 49 19.90 -5.24 -2.43
N LEU A 50 20.11 -6.45 -2.99
CA LEU A 50 21.42 -6.89 -3.48
C LEU A 50 21.34 -7.20 -4.97
N ASN A 51 22.20 -6.56 -5.75
CA ASN A 51 22.41 -6.89 -7.16
C ASN A 51 23.88 -7.29 -7.41
N VAL A 52 24.15 -8.55 -7.73
CA VAL A 52 25.54 -9.03 -7.95
C VAL A 52 26.02 -8.86 -9.39
N VAL A 53 25.20 -8.26 -10.27
CA VAL A 53 25.55 -7.95 -11.65
C VAL A 53 25.19 -6.50 -11.91
N PHE A 54 26.19 -5.63 -12.07
CA PHE A 54 25.94 -4.26 -12.48
C PHE A 54 25.39 -4.21 -13.92
N ASP A 55 24.09 -3.97 -14.05
CA ASP A 55 23.40 -3.89 -15.34
C ASP A 55 22.63 -2.57 -15.53
N GLY A 56 22.68 -1.68 -14.54
CA GLY A 56 22.12 -0.34 -14.56
C GLY A 56 20.60 -0.30 -14.45
N HIS A 57 19.88 -1.22 -15.11
CA HIS A 57 18.42 -1.29 -15.04
C HIS A 57 17.95 -1.78 -13.66
N ASN A 58 18.51 -2.89 -13.17
CA ASN A 58 18.13 -3.46 -11.88
C ASN A 58 18.64 -2.61 -10.72
N ASP A 59 19.80 -1.96 -10.88
CA ASP A 59 20.34 -1.01 -9.89
C ASP A 59 19.43 0.22 -9.73
N LEU A 60 18.92 0.76 -10.84
CA LEU A 60 17.97 1.88 -10.81
C LEU A 60 16.62 1.46 -10.24
N GLN A 61 16.11 0.28 -10.60
CA GLN A 61 14.84 -0.23 -10.05
C GLN A 61 14.93 -0.39 -8.53
N MET A 62 16.01 -0.99 -8.04
CA MET A 62 16.29 -1.13 -6.61
C MET A 62 16.32 0.22 -5.89
N LEU A 63 16.86 1.28 -6.52
CA LEU A 63 16.85 2.63 -5.96
C LEU A 63 15.46 3.27 -5.96
N CYS A 64 14.67 3.05 -7.01
CA CYS A 64 13.27 3.46 -7.05
C CYS A 64 12.50 2.79 -5.90
N ASP A 65 12.62 1.47 -5.78
CA ASP A 65 11.98 0.67 -4.73
C ASP A 65 12.36 1.13 -3.33
N ALA A 66 13.63 1.53 -3.12
CA ALA A 66 14.10 2.05 -1.84
C ALA A 66 13.45 3.40 -1.45
N ASN A 67 12.97 4.17 -2.43
CA ASN A 67 12.25 5.42 -2.21
C ASN A 67 10.71 5.23 -2.24
N CYS A 68 10.23 4.05 -2.59
CA CYS A 68 8.81 3.70 -2.64
C CYS A 68 8.31 3.14 -1.30
N TYR A 69 8.26 3.98 -0.25
CA TYR A 69 7.86 3.59 1.11
C TYR A 69 6.67 4.38 1.64
N CYS A 70 6.03 3.85 2.68
CA CYS A 70 4.91 4.51 3.35
C CYS A 70 5.36 5.46 4.47
N PRO A 71 4.81 6.68 4.56
CA PRO A 71 5.05 7.56 5.70
C PRO A 71 4.47 6.95 6.98
N GLY A 72 4.98 7.39 8.13
CA GLY A 72 4.69 6.79 9.43
C GLY A 72 3.19 6.67 9.73
N GLY A 73 2.76 5.47 10.11
CA GLY A 73 1.36 5.12 10.41
C GLY A 73 0.65 4.39 9.28
N PHE A 74 1.19 4.42 8.05
CA PHE A 74 0.69 3.65 6.93
C PHE A 74 1.50 2.38 6.69
N TYR A 75 0.84 1.35 6.17
CA TYR A 75 1.40 0.05 5.84
C TYR A 75 1.40 -0.13 4.32
N PRO A 76 2.53 -0.54 3.71
CA PRO A 76 2.59 -0.76 2.27
C PRO A 76 1.78 -2.00 1.89
N TYR A 77 1.14 -1.93 0.73
CA TYR A 77 0.71 -3.12 0.01
C TYR A 77 1.58 -3.27 -1.23
N SER A 78 2.07 -4.49 -1.43
CA SER A 78 2.80 -4.88 -2.63
C SER A 78 2.27 -6.18 -3.20
N THR A 79 2.36 -6.29 -4.52
CA THR A 79 2.24 -7.57 -5.22
C THR A 79 3.59 -8.18 -5.55
N ASP A 80 4.68 -7.48 -5.26
CA ASP A 80 6.02 -7.92 -5.56
C ASP A 80 6.56 -8.89 -4.50
N ASP A 81 7.16 -9.99 -4.96
CA ASP A 81 7.71 -11.05 -4.10
C ASP A 81 9.18 -10.77 -3.72
N GLU A 82 9.71 -9.61 -4.13
CA GLU A 82 11.14 -9.27 -4.00
C GLU A 82 11.58 -8.86 -2.58
N MET A 83 10.76 -9.12 -1.54
CA MET A 83 11.04 -8.82 -0.12
C MET A 83 11.25 -7.34 0.22
N ARG A 84 11.09 -6.42 -0.76
CA ARG A 84 11.42 -4.98 -0.63
C ARG A 84 10.37 -4.14 0.11
N ASN A 85 9.20 -4.71 0.45
CA ASN A 85 8.08 -3.99 1.07
C ASN A 85 7.71 -2.67 0.36
N THR A 86 7.78 -2.67 -0.96
CA THR A 86 7.48 -1.50 -1.80
C THR A 86 5.99 -1.14 -1.71
N ALA A 87 5.68 0.15 -1.76
CA ALA A 87 4.30 0.63 -1.81
C ALA A 87 3.79 0.81 -3.27
N ASP A 88 4.07 -0.15 -4.15
CA ASP A 88 3.67 -0.14 -5.56
C ASP A 88 2.15 -0.27 -5.75
N ARG A 89 1.43 -0.69 -4.70
CA ARG A 89 -0.04 -0.76 -4.67
C ARG A 89 -0.66 0.25 -3.71
N GLY A 90 0.13 1.14 -3.13
CA GLY A 90 -0.34 2.17 -2.19
C GLY A 90 0.02 1.88 -0.75
N CYS A 91 -0.34 2.82 0.09
CA CYS A 91 -0.09 2.81 1.53
C CYS A 91 -1.41 2.94 2.28
N PHE A 92 -1.64 2.07 3.26
CA PHE A 92 -2.94 1.93 3.91
C PHE A 92 -2.84 2.13 5.41
N GLN A 93 -3.82 2.85 5.97
CA GLN A 93 -3.98 3.02 7.41
C GLN A 93 -5.43 2.75 7.78
N THR A 94 -5.66 1.79 8.67
CA THR A 94 -6.99 1.54 9.22
C THR A 94 -7.25 2.44 10.43
N THR A 95 -8.52 2.75 10.67
CA THR A 95 -8.95 3.28 11.96
C THR A 95 -9.73 2.20 12.71
N TYR A 96 -9.55 2.14 14.04
CA TYR A 96 -10.36 1.26 14.91
C TYR A 96 -11.79 1.78 15.12
N LYS A 97 -12.19 2.84 14.40
CA LYS A 97 -13.44 3.56 14.58
C LYS A 97 -14.32 3.41 13.34
N THR A 98 -15.61 3.66 13.54
CA THR A 98 -16.57 3.78 12.47
C THR A 98 -17.02 5.22 12.32
N ALA A 99 -17.36 5.64 11.10
CA ALA A 99 -17.86 6.96 10.80
C ALA A 99 -18.85 6.94 9.62
N ALA A 100 -19.68 7.97 9.53
CA ALA A 100 -20.40 8.33 8.31
C ALA A 100 -19.40 8.62 7.16
N TYR A 101 -19.85 8.46 5.92
CA TYR A 101 -18.98 8.49 4.74
C TYR A 101 -18.22 9.82 4.58
N GLU A 102 -18.91 10.97 4.68
CA GLU A 102 -18.24 12.28 4.58
C GLU A 102 -17.22 12.50 5.71
N LEU A 103 -17.53 12.06 6.94
CA LEU A 103 -16.58 12.16 8.04
C LEU A 103 -15.37 11.23 7.85
N ALA A 104 -15.56 10.07 7.22
CA ALA A 104 -14.46 9.18 6.85
C ALA A 104 -13.55 9.84 5.79
N LYS A 105 -14.14 10.53 4.80
CA LYS A 105 -13.39 11.34 3.83
C LYS A 105 -12.59 12.44 4.51
N ASP A 106 -13.24 13.26 5.33
CA ASP A 106 -12.58 14.34 6.09
C ASP A 106 -11.39 13.80 6.91
N GLN A 107 -11.56 12.66 7.60
CA GLN A 107 -10.50 12.09 8.43
C GLN A 107 -9.31 11.54 7.64
N CYS A 108 -9.54 10.99 6.45
CA CYS A 108 -8.43 10.61 5.58
C CYS A 108 -7.75 11.84 4.97
N GLU A 109 -8.52 12.86 4.59
CA GLU A 109 -7.99 14.11 4.05
C GLU A 109 -7.14 14.88 5.07
N GLU A 110 -7.50 14.85 6.36
CA GLU A 110 -6.73 15.44 7.46
C GLU A 110 -5.29 14.92 7.56
N ILE A 111 -5.06 13.68 7.12
CA ILE A 111 -3.72 13.05 7.08
C ILE A 111 -3.14 12.99 5.66
N GLY A 112 -3.69 13.78 4.73
CA GLY A 112 -3.21 13.91 3.35
C GLY A 112 -3.52 12.69 2.46
N SER A 113 -4.55 11.93 2.80
CA SER A 113 -4.94 10.68 2.14
C SER A 113 -6.41 10.71 1.71
N ILE A 114 -6.89 9.64 1.09
CA ILE A 114 -8.30 9.48 0.71
C ILE A 114 -8.88 8.20 1.32
N VAL A 115 -10.20 8.04 1.31
CA VAL A 115 -10.79 6.71 1.60
C VAL A 115 -10.34 5.74 0.52
N SER A 116 -9.93 4.54 0.93
CA SER A 116 -9.36 3.53 0.04
C SER A 116 -10.27 3.20 -1.15
N THR A 117 -9.66 3.09 -2.32
CA THR A 117 -10.29 2.76 -3.59
C THR A 117 -9.96 1.32 -3.99
N VAL A 118 -10.75 0.73 -4.90
CA VAL A 118 -10.60 -0.68 -5.26
C VAL A 118 -10.74 -0.86 -6.77
N HIS A 119 -9.64 -1.22 -7.42
CA HIS A 119 -9.59 -1.32 -8.88
C HIS A 119 -9.37 -2.75 -9.41
N ASP A 120 -9.20 -3.73 -8.52
CA ASP A 120 -9.09 -5.15 -8.85
C ASP A 120 -9.33 -6.04 -7.62
N ASP A 121 -9.40 -7.36 -7.85
CA ASP A 121 -9.63 -8.35 -6.80
C ASP A 121 -8.48 -8.43 -5.78
N GLY A 122 -7.25 -8.10 -6.18
CA GLY A 122 -6.10 -8.10 -5.28
C GLY A 122 -6.27 -7.03 -4.20
N MET A 123 -6.63 -5.82 -4.60
CA MET A 123 -6.92 -4.72 -3.69
C MET A 123 -8.11 -5.02 -2.78
N GLU A 124 -9.20 -5.55 -3.35
CA GLU A 124 -10.38 -5.93 -2.56
C GLU A 124 -10.02 -6.92 -1.44
N ASN A 125 -9.25 -7.96 -1.77
CA ASN A 125 -8.85 -8.98 -0.82
C ASN A 125 -7.89 -8.41 0.23
N HIS A 126 -6.95 -7.56 -0.18
CA HIS A 126 -6.01 -6.89 0.72
C HIS A 126 -6.75 -6.05 1.75
N LEU A 127 -7.63 -5.12 1.34
CA LEU A 127 -8.34 -4.23 2.25
C LEU A 127 -9.22 -4.99 3.25
N ASN A 128 -9.94 -6.02 2.79
CA ASN A 128 -10.77 -6.85 3.67
C ASN A 128 -9.93 -7.65 4.68
N ALA A 129 -8.78 -8.20 4.27
CA ALA A 129 -7.85 -8.88 5.16
C ALA A 129 -7.24 -7.90 6.17
N PHE A 130 -6.73 -6.77 5.68
CA PHE A 130 -6.11 -5.71 6.45
C PHE A 130 -7.05 -5.18 7.54
N LEU A 131 -8.32 -4.94 7.21
CA LEU A 131 -9.34 -4.58 8.21
C LEU A 131 -9.61 -5.73 9.19
N SER A 132 -9.76 -6.95 8.68
CA SER A 132 -10.12 -8.12 9.49
C SER A 132 -9.07 -8.44 10.54
N GLU A 133 -7.78 -8.20 10.27
CA GLU A 133 -6.70 -8.36 11.23
C GLU A 133 -6.83 -7.40 12.42
N GLN A 134 -7.41 -6.22 12.21
CA GLN A 134 -7.51 -5.16 13.23
C GLN A 134 -8.82 -5.23 14.03
N VAL A 135 -9.95 -5.46 13.35
CA VAL A 135 -11.30 -5.34 13.96
C VAL A 135 -12.16 -6.61 13.81
N GLY A 136 -11.57 -7.68 13.29
CA GLY A 136 -12.22 -8.97 13.07
C GLY A 136 -12.98 -9.07 11.74
N PRO A 137 -13.42 -10.29 11.37
CA PRO A 137 -14.03 -10.55 10.07
C PRO A 137 -15.45 -9.96 9.94
N LYS A 138 -15.94 -9.90 8.70
CA LYS A 138 -17.32 -9.48 8.33
C LYS A 138 -17.70 -8.05 8.71
N LYS A 139 -16.71 -7.21 9.03
CA LYS A 139 -16.95 -5.77 9.28
C LYS A 139 -17.09 -5.03 7.94
N PRO A 140 -18.17 -4.26 7.75
CA PRO A 140 -18.30 -3.44 6.55
C PRO A 140 -17.37 -2.23 6.65
N HIS A 141 -16.78 -1.86 5.52
CA HIS A 141 -16.00 -0.63 5.41
C HIS A 141 -16.35 0.15 4.16
N TRP A 142 -16.31 1.48 4.29
CA TRP A 142 -16.45 2.38 3.16
C TRP A 142 -15.35 2.16 2.14
N ILE A 143 -15.73 2.26 0.87
CA ILE A 143 -14.82 2.36 -0.27
C ILE A 143 -15.03 3.75 -0.86
N GLY A 144 -13.97 4.37 -1.39
CA GLY A 144 -14.01 5.65 -2.08
C GLY A 144 -14.73 5.60 -3.44
N TYR A 145 -15.98 5.12 -3.46
CA TYR A 145 -16.85 5.02 -4.63
C TYR A 145 -18.24 5.51 -4.27
N GLU A 146 -18.70 6.58 -4.92
CA GLU A 146 -19.94 7.27 -4.57
C GLU A 146 -20.76 7.66 -5.78
N TYR A 147 -22.08 7.79 -5.58
CA TYR A 147 -23.00 8.19 -6.63
C TYR A 147 -23.16 9.71 -6.65
N ASN A 148 -22.68 10.36 -7.72
CA ASN A 148 -22.69 11.81 -7.85
C ASN A 148 -24.06 12.40 -8.28
N GLY A 149 -25.07 11.53 -8.51
CA GLY A 149 -26.39 11.91 -8.98
C GLY A 149 -26.68 11.47 -10.41
N GLU A 150 -25.64 11.14 -11.18
CA GLU A 150 -25.73 10.61 -12.55
C GLU A 150 -25.11 9.22 -12.63
N GLU A 151 -23.88 9.07 -12.14
CA GLU A 151 -23.11 7.83 -12.16
C GLU A 151 -22.32 7.59 -10.87
N TRP A 152 -21.77 6.38 -10.74
CA TRP A 152 -20.87 6.04 -9.65
C TRP A 152 -19.43 6.38 -10.05
N GLU A 153 -18.73 7.16 -9.22
CA GLU A 153 -17.39 7.66 -9.49
C GLU A 153 -16.41 7.34 -8.35
N TRP A 154 -15.15 7.14 -8.72
CA TRP A 154 -14.06 6.94 -7.77
C TRP A 154 -13.52 8.28 -7.28
N ILE A 155 -13.30 8.40 -5.97
CA ILE A 155 -12.80 9.65 -5.38
C ILE A 155 -11.34 9.94 -5.74
N ASP A 156 -10.60 8.94 -6.23
CA ASP A 156 -9.25 9.10 -6.79
C ASP A 156 -9.25 9.61 -8.24
N SER A 157 -10.43 9.92 -8.80
CA SER A 157 -10.66 10.33 -10.19
C SER A 157 -10.33 9.25 -11.24
N SER A 158 -10.19 7.99 -10.83
CA SER A 158 -10.01 6.86 -11.75
C SER A 158 -11.27 6.61 -12.58
N THR A 159 -11.08 6.27 -13.85
CA THR A 159 -12.16 5.82 -14.75
C THR A 159 -12.28 4.29 -14.79
N SER A 160 -11.78 3.61 -13.75
CA SER A 160 -11.78 2.15 -13.68
C SER A 160 -13.20 1.58 -13.76
N PRO A 161 -13.48 0.63 -14.67
CA PRO A 161 -14.78 -0.03 -14.76
C PRO A 161 -14.93 -1.19 -13.75
N TYR A 162 -13.94 -1.41 -12.88
CA TYR A 162 -13.97 -2.51 -11.93
C TYR A 162 -15.10 -2.34 -10.92
N THR A 163 -15.86 -3.41 -10.70
CA THR A 163 -16.89 -3.44 -9.67
C THR A 163 -16.95 -4.82 -9.03
N LYS A 164 -17.33 -4.85 -7.75
CA LYS A 164 -17.70 -6.09 -7.05
C LYS A 164 -19.07 -6.01 -6.40
N TRP A 165 -20.00 -5.31 -7.07
CA TRP A 165 -21.39 -5.20 -6.62
C TRP A 165 -22.00 -6.57 -6.31
N GLY A 166 -22.70 -6.66 -5.19
CA GLY A 166 -23.48 -7.83 -4.83
C GLY A 166 -24.68 -8.05 -5.74
N SER A 167 -25.42 -9.13 -5.51
CA SER A 167 -26.71 -9.33 -6.16
C SER A 167 -27.63 -8.15 -5.87
N ASP A 168 -28.27 -7.65 -6.92
CA ASP A 168 -29.23 -6.53 -6.87
C ASP A 168 -28.63 -5.17 -6.47
N GLU A 169 -27.30 -5.03 -6.54
CA GLU A 169 -26.56 -3.79 -6.31
C GLU A 169 -26.01 -3.19 -7.63
N PRO A 170 -25.77 -1.87 -7.70
CA PRO A 170 -26.02 -0.87 -6.67
C PRO A 170 -27.51 -0.51 -6.54
N ASN A 171 -28.05 -0.54 -5.33
CA ASN A 171 -29.42 -0.16 -5.05
C ASN A 171 -29.52 1.29 -4.55
N LEU A 172 -29.83 2.23 -5.43
CA LEU A 172 -29.93 3.65 -5.06
C LEU A 172 -31.06 3.98 -4.06
N LYS A 173 -31.92 3.02 -3.71
CA LYS A 173 -32.92 3.17 -2.64
C LYS A 173 -32.30 2.97 -1.25
N THR A 174 -31.20 2.23 -1.13
CA THR A 174 -30.51 1.99 0.16
C THR A 174 -29.47 3.06 0.45
N GLY A 175 -28.82 3.60 -0.58
CA GLY A 175 -28.02 4.80 -0.44
C GLY A 175 -27.12 5.08 -1.64
N ARG A 176 -26.13 5.95 -1.44
CA ARG A 176 -25.29 6.54 -2.50
C ARG A 176 -23.79 6.39 -2.25
N CYS A 177 -23.40 5.71 -1.17
CA CYS A 177 -22.01 5.49 -0.81
C CYS A 177 -21.71 3.99 -0.82
N ALA A 178 -20.63 3.56 -1.47
CA ALA A 178 -20.30 2.15 -1.59
C ALA A 178 -19.55 1.65 -0.36
N TYR A 179 -19.89 0.46 0.11
CA TYR A 179 -19.11 -0.23 1.13
C TYR A 179 -18.86 -1.68 0.72
N SER A 180 -17.69 -2.21 1.08
CA SER A 180 -17.38 -3.64 0.96
C SER A 180 -17.65 -4.35 2.28
N GLN A 181 -18.10 -5.60 2.17
CA GLN A 181 -18.28 -6.49 3.30
C GLN A 181 -17.99 -7.94 2.90
N GLN A 182 -17.24 -8.65 3.75
CA GLN A 182 -17.14 -10.10 3.67
C GLN A 182 -18.50 -10.76 3.92
N THR A 183 -18.96 -11.57 2.97
CA THR A 183 -20.26 -12.23 2.98
C THR A 183 -20.13 -13.67 3.52
N THR A 184 -19.76 -14.62 2.67
CA THR A 184 -19.60 -16.04 3.00
C THR A 184 -18.17 -16.52 2.76
N GLY A 185 -17.60 -17.21 3.74
CA GLY A 185 -16.18 -17.61 3.69
C GLY A 185 -15.29 -16.38 3.54
N PHE A 186 -14.45 -16.39 2.51
CA PHE A 186 -13.57 -15.27 2.13
C PHE A 186 -14.16 -14.37 1.03
N ASN A 187 -15.39 -14.64 0.57
CA ASN A 187 -16.01 -13.83 -0.47
C ASN A 187 -16.41 -12.47 0.08
N THR A 188 -16.28 -11.45 -0.75
CA THR A 188 -16.68 -10.07 -0.47
C THR A 188 -17.62 -9.59 -1.57
N ALA A 189 -18.47 -8.63 -1.22
CA ALA A 189 -19.33 -7.95 -2.17
C ALA A 189 -19.52 -6.50 -1.71
N TRP A 190 -19.84 -5.65 -2.69
CA TRP A 190 -20.13 -4.24 -2.45
C TRP A 190 -21.63 -3.99 -2.43
N PHE A 191 -22.02 -2.98 -1.67
CA PHE A 191 -23.41 -2.58 -1.49
C PHE A 191 -23.52 -1.06 -1.42
N ALA A 192 -24.62 -0.53 -1.95
CA ALA A 192 -24.98 0.87 -1.76
C ALA A 192 -25.53 1.08 -0.34
N GLY A 193 -24.87 1.91 0.45
CA GLY A 193 -25.22 2.22 1.83
C GLY A 193 -25.65 3.66 2.02
N ASP A 194 -26.50 3.89 3.02
CA ASP A 194 -26.80 5.22 3.53
C ASP A 194 -25.50 5.86 4.04
N CYS A 195 -25.09 6.96 3.40
CA CYS A 195 -23.86 7.68 3.67
C CYS A 195 -23.78 8.21 5.11
N SER A 196 -24.92 8.34 5.80
CA SER A 196 -24.99 8.75 7.21
C SER A 196 -24.76 7.61 8.22
N SER A 197 -24.71 6.36 7.75
CA SER A 197 -24.46 5.20 8.61
C SER A 197 -22.99 5.08 8.99
N ASP A 198 -22.72 4.67 10.22
CA ASP A 198 -21.35 4.42 10.65
C ASP A 198 -20.81 3.09 10.10
N LYS A 199 -19.66 3.15 9.39
CA LYS A 199 -18.88 1.97 8.97
C LYS A 199 -17.40 2.21 9.20
N TYR A 200 -16.62 1.14 9.20
CA TYR A 200 -15.16 1.29 9.20
C TYR A 200 -14.71 1.93 7.90
N PHE A 201 -13.48 2.40 7.86
CA PHE A 201 -12.88 2.95 6.67
C PHE A 201 -11.36 2.79 6.77
N ILE A 202 -10.73 2.73 5.61
CA ILE A 202 -9.28 2.61 5.47
C ILE A 202 -8.86 3.84 4.68
N CYS A 203 -7.82 4.52 5.14
CA CYS A 203 -7.23 5.62 4.42
C CYS A 203 -6.11 5.10 3.52
N GLU A 204 -6.02 5.65 2.32
CA GLU A 204 -5.08 5.28 1.27
C GLU A 204 -4.27 6.50 0.82
N LEU A 205 -2.95 6.32 0.76
CA LEU A 205 -2.09 7.17 -0.07
C LEU A 205 -1.82 6.44 -1.38
N ALA A 206 -1.86 7.22 -2.46
CA ALA A 206 -1.67 6.72 -3.81
C ALA A 206 -0.35 5.92 -3.93
N PRO A 207 -0.34 4.87 -4.77
CA PRO A 207 0.85 4.08 -5.06
C PRO A 207 2.06 4.93 -5.39
N CYS A 208 3.23 4.43 -5.02
CA CYS A 208 4.46 5.08 -5.40
C CYS A 208 4.60 5.09 -6.92
N SER A 209 4.79 6.29 -7.46
CA SER A 209 5.10 6.49 -8.88
C SER A 209 6.28 7.44 -9.00
N ILE A 210 6.98 7.35 -10.13
CA ILE A 210 8.06 8.26 -10.52
C ILE A 210 7.57 9.72 -10.56
N SER A 211 6.26 9.96 -10.70
CA SER A 211 5.64 11.29 -10.71
C SER A 211 5.18 11.81 -9.33
N LYS A 212 5.27 11.02 -8.26
CA LYS A 212 4.76 11.40 -6.93
C LYS A 212 5.75 11.29 -5.77
N TYR A 213 6.85 10.55 -5.89
CA TYR A 213 7.74 10.28 -4.73
C TYR A 213 9.25 10.33 -5.02
N CYS A 214 9.68 10.78 -6.22
CA CYS A 214 11.10 10.86 -6.61
C CYS A 214 11.59 12.30 -6.87
N ASP A 215 11.16 13.28 -6.07
CA ASP A 215 11.71 14.65 -6.09
C ASP A 215 12.86 14.82 -5.09
#